data_AF-A0A1H8A883-F1
#
_entry.id   AF-A0A1H8A883-F1
#
_cell.length_a   1.000
_cell.length_b   1.000
_cell.length_c   1.000
_cell.angle_alpha   90.00
_cell.angle_beta   90.00
_cell.angle_gamma   90.00
#
_symmetry.space_group_name_H-M   'P 1'
#
loop_
_entity.id
_entity.type
_entity.pdbx_description
1 polymer ?
#
loop_
_entity_poly.entity_id
_entity_poly.type
_entity_poly.pdbx_seq_one_letter_code
_entity_poly.pdbx_strand_id
1 'polypeptide(L)'
;MEEEKYIEEKVGKRNPFRVPEGYFDNLTAQIMESLPEQKPKAKTVWLRKPMYYAAACVCALLISATAWLLMSEPTSQTTDPMQAHAVQQDVTDEDFDKAADYMMLDNHEIYALLSEN
;
A
#
# COMPACT_ATOMS: atom_id res chain seq x y z
N MET A 1 31.65 -51.56 -6.66
CA MET A 1 32.04 -52.71 -5.81
C MET A 1 33.46 -52.60 -5.26
N GLU A 2 34.48 -52.19 -6.01
CA GLU A 2 35.85 -52.04 -5.45
C GLU A 2 35.95 -50.89 -4.43
N GLU A 3 35.28 -49.77 -4.69
CA GLU A 3 35.29 -48.62 -3.78
C GLU A 3 34.56 -48.89 -2.45
N GLU A 4 33.47 -49.65 -2.47
CA GLU A 4 32.75 -50.07 -1.25
C GLU A 4 33.63 -50.94 -0.36
N LYS A 5 34.41 -51.87 -0.95
CA LYS A 5 35.39 -52.69 -0.22
C LYS A 5 36.50 -51.83 0.40
N TYR A 6 37.00 -50.83 -0.34
CA TYR A 6 38.02 -49.91 0.17
C TYR A 6 37.53 -49.12 1.39
N ILE A 7 36.29 -48.63 1.35
CA ILE A 7 35.68 -47.90 2.48
C ILE A 7 35.45 -48.84 3.66
N GLU A 8 34.97 -50.06 3.40
CA GLU A 8 34.68 -51.07 4.42
C GLU A 8 35.97 -51.55 5.14
N GLU A 9 37.08 -51.69 4.42
CA GLU A 9 38.39 -52.03 4.98
C GLU A 9 38.98 -50.87 5.82
N LYS A 10 38.83 -49.63 5.35
CA LYS A 10 39.44 -48.45 5.99
C LYS A 10 38.67 -47.97 7.22
N VAL A 11 37.34 -48.00 7.20
CA VAL A 11 36.47 -47.37 8.20
C VAL A 11 35.68 -48.41 9.02
N GLY A 12 35.49 -49.62 8.48
CA GLY A 12 34.65 -50.65 9.07
C GLY A 12 33.15 -50.34 8.95
N LYS A 13 32.31 -51.33 9.30
CA LYS A 13 30.83 -51.18 9.26
C LYS A 13 30.22 -50.49 10.49
N ARG A 14 31.04 -50.02 11.42
CA ARG A 14 30.52 -49.42 12.66
C ARG A 14 30.03 -48.00 12.36
N ASN A 15 28.80 -47.69 12.76
CA ASN A 15 28.24 -46.35 12.64
C ASN A 15 28.82 -45.44 13.76
N PRO A 16 29.66 -44.44 13.45
CA PRO A 16 30.20 -43.52 14.45
C PRO A 16 29.21 -42.42 14.84
N PHE A 17 28.15 -42.21 14.05
CA PHE A 17 27.15 -41.18 14.29
C PHE A 17 26.10 -41.72 15.26
N ARG A 18 26.39 -41.59 16.56
CA ARG A 18 25.43 -41.88 17.62
C ARG A 18 25.25 -40.66 18.49
N VAL A 19 24.00 -40.25 18.67
CA VAL A 19 23.65 -39.21 19.64
C VAL A 19 23.71 -39.78 21.06
N PRO A 20 24.06 -38.97 22.07
CA PRO A 20 23.90 -39.34 23.47
C PRO A 20 22.44 -39.70 23.78
N GLU A 21 22.24 -40.65 24.69
CA GLU A 21 20.90 -40.99 25.18
C GLU A 21 20.26 -39.74 25.81
N GLY A 22 19.03 -39.41 25.39
CA GLY A 22 18.27 -38.26 25.88
C GLY A 22 18.70 -36.88 25.36
N TYR A 23 19.56 -36.80 24.33
CA TYR A 23 19.95 -35.52 23.70
C TYR A 23 18.73 -34.72 23.21
N PHE A 24 17.81 -35.37 22.51
CA PHE A 24 16.64 -34.71 21.94
C PHE A 24 15.57 -34.35 22.98
N ASP A 25 15.62 -34.95 24.18
CA ASP A 25 14.65 -34.67 25.25
C ASP A 25 14.78 -33.25 25.79
N ASN A 26 16.02 -32.73 25.86
CA ASN A 26 16.32 -31.39 26.38
C ASN A 26 16.58 -30.34 25.29
N LEU A 27 16.71 -30.75 24.03
CA LEU A 27 16.99 -29.84 22.90
C LEU A 27 15.97 -28.70 22.81
N THR A 28 14.68 -29.03 22.89
CA THR A 28 13.60 -28.03 22.79
C THR A 28 13.68 -27.00 23.92
N ALA A 29 13.95 -27.45 25.15
CA ALA A 29 14.09 -26.57 26.30
C ALA A 29 15.28 -25.62 26.13
N GLN A 30 16.43 -26.16 25.68
CA GLN A 30 17.64 -25.38 25.46
C GLN A 30 17.47 -24.34 24.34
N ILE A 31 16.76 -24.69 23.26
CA ILE A 31 16.43 -23.75 22.19
C ILE A 31 15.54 -22.63 22.74
N MET A 32 14.46 -22.96 23.44
CA MET A 32 13.53 -21.96 24.00
C MET A 32 14.22 -21.01 24.99
N GLU A 33 15.13 -21.51 25.81
CA GLU A 33 15.92 -20.69 26.74
C GLU A 33 16.90 -19.76 26.01
N SER A 34 17.41 -20.19 24.85
CA SER A 34 18.31 -19.39 24.02
C SER A 34 17.60 -18.29 23.23
N LEU A 35 16.26 -18.26 23.20
CA LEU A 35 15.53 -17.19 22.53
C LEU A 35 15.61 -15.91 23.37
N PRO A 36 15.89 -14.74 22.76
CA PRO A 36 15.85 -13.48 23.47
C PRO A 36 14.44 -13.24 24.02
N GLU A 37 14.34 -12.84 25.30
CA GLU A 37 13.07 -12.47 25.92
C GLU A 37 12.33 -11.47 25.02
N GLN A 38 11.21 -11.91 24.44
CA GLN A 38 10.33 -11.03 23.68
C GLN A 38 9.59 -10.10 24.64
N LYS A 39 10.32 -9.13 25.21
CA LYS A 39 9.70 -8.00 25.88
C LYS A 39 8.86 -7.30 24.82
N PRO A 40 7.53 -7.18 24.97
CA PRO A 40 6.76 -6.36 24.05
C PRO A 40 7.38 -4.97 24.15
N LYS A 41 8.10 -4.56 23.11
CA LYS A 41 8.57 -3.20 22.97
C LYS A 41 7.31 -2.38 22.85
N ALA A 42 6.81 -1.89 23.97
CA ALA A 42 5.67 -1.00 24.03
C ALA A 42 6.07 0.20 23.16
N LYS A 43 5.60 0.19 21.91
CA LYS A 43 5.78 1.32 21.01
C LYS A 43 4.99 2.44 21.67
N THR A 44 5.70 3.40 22.27
CA THR A 44 5.16 4.66 22.74
C THR A 44 4.56 5.39 21.54
N VAL A 45 3.30 5.08 21.21
CA VAL A 45 2.50 5.83 20.22
C VAL A 45 1.91 7.10 20.86
N TRP A 46 2.11 7.28 22.16
CA TRP A 46 1.51 8.38 22.92
C TRP A 46 2.06 9.77 22.54
N LEU A 47 3.29 9.85 22.04
CA LEU A 47 3.91 11.12 21.68
C LEU A 47 3.36 11.78 20.41
N ARG A 48 2.61 11.06 19.56
CA ARG A 48 2.08 11.63 18.30
C ARG A 48 0.63 12.12 18.40
N LYS A 49 -0.10 11.73 19.44
CA LYS A 49 -1.50 12.16 19.65
C LYS A 49 -1.67 13.69 19.77
N PRO A 50 -0.83 14.46 20.49
CA PRO A 50 -1.04 15.92 20.58
C PRO A 50 -0.82 16.66 19.25
N MET A 51 0.03 16.13 18.36
CA MET A 51 0.27 16.74 17.04
C MET A 51 -0.99 16.72 16.16
N TYR A 52 -1.79 15.65 16.23
CA TYR A 52 -3.04 15.55 15.47
C TYR A 52 -4.09 16.55 15.95
N TYR A 53 -4.19 16.80 17.26
CA TYR A 53 -5.07 17.85 17.80
C TYR A 53 -4.63 19.23 17.33
N ALA A 54 -3.32 19.52 17.37
CA ALA A 54 -2.78 20.80 16.88
C ALA A 54 -3.07 21.00 15.38
N ALA A 55 -2.84 19.98 14.55
CA ALA A 55 -3.13 20.04 13.11
C ALA A 55 -4.64 20.23 12.83
N ALA A 56 -5.51 19.54 13.56
CA ALA A 56 -6.96 19.69 13.42
C ALA A 56 -7.43 21.12 13.76
N CYS A 57 -6.87 21.74 14.81
CA CYS A 57 -7.17 23.14 15.14
C CYS A 57 -6.75 24.10 14.01
N VAL A 58 -5.58 23.90 13.40
CA VAL A 58 -5.12 24.73 12.27
C VAL A 58 -6.06 24.59 11.07
N CYS A 59 -6.44 23.37 10.71
CA CYS A 59 -7.39 23.14 9.61
C CYS A 59 -8.76 23.77 9.90
N ALA A 60 -9.27 23.64 11.13
CA ALA A 60 -10.53 24.26 11.53
C ALA A 60 -10.49 25.80 11.43
N LEU A 61 -9.37 26.42 11.85
CA LEU A 61 -9.18 27.86 11.72
C LEU A 61 -9.13 28.30 10.26
N LEU A 62 -8.40 27.58 9.39
CA LEU A 62 -8.34 27.89 7.97
C LEU A 62 -9.72 27.76 7.31
N ILE A 63 -10.45 26.68 7.56
CA ILE A 63 -11.82 26.48 7.02
C ILE A 63 -12.77 27.57 7.53
N SER A 64 -12.69 27.93 8.82
CA SER A 64 -13.52 29.01 9.36
C SER A 64 -13.17 30.37 8.77
N ALA A 65 -11.89 30.66 8.53
CA ALA A 65 -11.44 31.91 7.94
C ALA A 65 -11.84 32.01 6.46
N THR A 66 -11.69 30.93 5.68
CA THR A 66 -12.15 30.90 4.29
C THR A 66 -13.67 31.02 4.21
N ALA A 67 -14.42 30.33 5.06
CA ALA A 67 -15.87 30.46 5.14
C ALA A 67 -16.30 31.88 5.53
N TRP A 68 -15.60 32.51 6.47
CA TRP A 68 -15.87 33.89 6.88
C TRP A 68 -15.58 34.88 5.75
N LEU A 69 -14.48 34.71 5.02
CA LEU A 69 -14.13 35.57 3.88
C LEU A 69 -15.10 35.40 2.71
N LEU A 70 -15.59 34.18 2.45
CA LEU A 70 -16.66 33.94 1.46
C LEU A 70 -18.02 34.49 1.90
N MET A 71 -18.32 34.50 3.21
CA MET A 71 -19.58 35.04 3.74
C MET A 71 -19.54 36.58 3.90
N SER A 72 -18.35 37.18 3.99
CA SER A 72 -18.15 38.61 4.21
C SER A 72 -18.01 39.43 2.93
N GLU A 73 -18.53 38.95 1.79
CA GLU A 73 -18.62 39.82 0.61
C GLU A 73 -19.48 41.04 0.94
N PRO A 74 -18.97 42.29 0.81
CA PRO A 74 -19.85 43.41 0.59
C PRO A 74 -20.50 43.19 -0.78
N THR A 75 -21.82 43.17 -0.85
CA THR A 75 -22.59 43.27 -2.11
C THR A 75 -21.91 44.27 -3.04
N SER A 76 -21.22 43.75 -4.05
CA SER A 76 -20.73 44.50 -5.20
C SER A 76 -20.89 43.56 -6.38
N GLN A 77 -21.99 43.77 -7.09
CA GLN A 77 -22.27 43.12 -8.36
C GLN A 77 -21.11 43.37 -9.31
N THR A 78 -20.53 42.31 -9.90
CA THR A 78 -20.05 42.23 -11.29
C THR A 78 -19.58 40.78 -11.53
N THR A 79 -20.42 40.04 -12.27
CA THR A 79 -20.13 38.93 -13.22
C THR A 79 -18.72 38.32 -13.22
N ASP A 80 -18.56 37.09 -12.74
CA ASP A 80 -18.62 35.81 -13.51
C ASP A 80 -17.96 34.66 -12.71
N PRO A 81 -18.67 33.56 -12.39
CA PRO A 81 -18.09 32.39 -11.75
C PRO A 81 -17.84 31.24 -12.75
N MET A 82 -16.59 30.81 -12.90
CA MET A 82 -16.27 29.44 -13.34
C MET A 82 -15.93 28.61 -12.09
N GLN A 83 -16.98 28.12 -11.42
CA GLN A 83 -16.89 27.01 -10.48
C GLN A 83 -17.42 25.75 -11.15
N ALA A 84 -16.68 24.67 -10.95
CA ALA A 84 -17.03 23.30 -11.32
C ALA A 84 -18.48 22.98 -10.90
N HIS A 85 -19.37 22.97 -11.88
CA HIS A 85 -20.73 22.52 -11.71
C HIS A 85 -20.76 20.99 -11.83
N ALA A 86 -21.43 20.34 -10.88
CA ALA A 86 -21.78 18.95 -10.99
C ALA A 86 -22.42 18.67 -12.36
N VAL A 87 -22.02 17.53 -12.95
CA VAL A 87 -22.40 17.05 -14.27
C VAL A 87 -23.91 17.06 -14.46
N GLN A 88 -24.39 18.09 -15.15
CA GLN A 88 -25.57 18.09 -16.00
C GLN A 88 -25.35 19.22 -17.01
N GLN A 89 -24.37 18.98 -17.88
CA GLN A 89 -24.10 19.84 -19.02
C GLN A 89 -25.10 19.42 -20.10
N ASP A 90 -25.98 20.33 -20.49
CA ASP A 90 -26.76 20.20 -21.73
C ASP A 90 -25.75 20.28 -22.87
N VAL A 91 -25.15 19.14 -23.22
CA VAL A 91 -24.13 19.04 -24.26
C VAL A 91 -24.86 19.20 -25.58
N THR A 92 -24.63 20.32 -26.25
CA THR A 92 -25.18 20.54 -27.59
C THR A 92 -24.49 19.59 -28.59
N ASP A 93 -25.17 19.19 -29.66
CA ASP A 93 -24.61 18.27 -30.66
C ASP A 93 -23.25 18.78 -31.22
N GLU A 94 -23.07 20.10 -31.28
CA GLU A 94 -21.81 20.75 -31.70
C GLU A 94 -20.65 20.50 -30.72
N ASP A 95 -20.91 20.47 -29.41
CA ASP A 95 -19.89 20.16 -28.40
C ASP A 95 -19.52 18.67 -28.41
N PHE A 96 -20.48 17.80 -28.74
CA PHE A 96 -20.24 16.36 -28.86
C PHE A 96 -19.40 16.04 -30.10
N ASP A 97 -19.75 16.60 -31.26
CA ASP A 97 -18.98 16.43 -32.50
C ASP A 97 -17.54 16.94 -32.32
N LYS A 98 -17.38 18.08 -31.64
CA LYS A 98 -16.06 18.64 -31.34
C LYS A 98 -15.24 17.77 -30.39
N ALA A 99 -15.89 17.17 -29.38
CA ALA A 99 -15.23 16.21 -28.50
C ALA A 99 -14.82 14.93 -29.26
N ALA A 100 -15.66 14.44 -30.17
CA ALA A 100 -15.36 13.28 -31.01
C ALA A 100 -14.17 13.55 -31.97
N ASP A 101 -14.14 14.73 -32.60
CA ASP A 101 -13.03 15.18 -33.44
C ASP A 101 -11.70 15.26 -32.67
N TYR A 102 -11.72 15.77 -31.42
CA TYR A 102 -10.52 15.82 -30.58
C TYR A 102 -10.06 14.46 -30.09
N MET A 103 -11.00 13.54 -29.87
CA MET A 103 -10.69 12.17 -29.52
C MET A 103 -10.18 11.38 -30.73
N MET A 104 -10.20 11.94 -31.95
CA MET A 104 -9.86 11.27 -33.22
C MET A 104 -10.60 9.94 -33.38
N LEU A 105 -11.77 9.85 -32.75
CA LEU A 105 -12.45 8.59 -32.50
C LEU A 105 -13.35 8.28 -33.69
N ASP A 106 -12.75 7.93 -34.82
CA ASP A 106 -13.50 7.41 -35.95
C ASP A 106 -13.99 5.98 -35.66
N ASN A 107 -15.07 5.57 -36.32
CA ASN A 107 -15.58 4.21 -36.14
C ASN A 107 -14.56 3.14 -36.57
N HIS A 108 -13.55 3.49 -37.37
CA HIS A 108 -12.56 2.56 -37.90
C HIS A 108 -11.58 2.10 -36.81
N GLU A 109 -11.17 2.98 -35.89
CA GLU A 109 -10.31 2.63 -34.76
C GLU A 109 -11.00 1.62 -33.81
N ILE A 110 -12.32 1.75 -33.63
CA ILE A 110 -13.13 0.81 -32.85
C ILE A 110 -13.22 -0.57 -33.54
N TYR A 111 -13.39 -0.62 -34.87
CA TYR A 111 -13.43 -1.90 -35.60
C TYR A 111 -12.07 -2.59 -35.65
N ALA A 112 -10.98 -1.83 -35.76
CA ALA A 112 -9.63 -2.38 -35.74
C ALA A 112 -9.38 -3.18 -34.43
N LEU A 113 -9.71 -2.59 -33.28
CA LEU A 113 -9.59 -3.23 -31.96
C LEU A 113 -10.43 -4.50 -31.82
N LEU A 114 -11.63 -4.51 -32.40
CA LEU A 114 -12.52 -5.68 -32.38
C LEU A 114 -12.10 -6.78 -33.35
N SER A 115 -11.39 -6.43 -34.43
CA SER A 115 -10.88 -7.37 -35.43
C SER A 115 -9.53 -7.98 -35.07
N GLU A 116 -8.81 -7.41 -34.09
CA GLU A 116 -7.50 -7.87 -33.64
C GLU A 116 -7.58 -9.00 -32.58
N ASN A 117 -8.75 -9.62 -32.39
CA ASN A 117 -8.97 -10.81 -31.55
C ASN A 117 -9.74 -11.90 -32.31
#